data_AF-A0A847GG78-F1
#
_entry.id   AF-A0A847GG78-F1
#
_cell.length_a   1.000
_cell.length_b   1.000
_cell.length_c   1.000
_cell.angle_alpha   90.00
_cell.angle_beta   90.00
_cell.angle_gamma   90.00
#
_symmetry.space_group_name_H-M   'P 1'
#
loop_
_entity.id
_entity.type
_entity.pdbx_description
1 polymer ?
#
loop_
_entity_poly.entity_id
_entity_poly.type
_entity_poly.pdbx_seq_one_letter_code
_entity_poly.pdbx_strand_id
1 'polypeptide(L)'
;MITVNKEGAYLVNGKPAAGGGTLSDPAAGREKTIAYNILRAHQQGGDAKKLRLRFDALASHDITYVGIIQTARASGLKQFPVPYALTNCHNSLCAVGGTINEDDHAFGLSAAKKYGGIYVPANQA
;
A
#
# COMPACT_ATOMS: atom_id res chain seq x y z
N MET A 1 38.96 15.97 9.96
CA MET A 1 38.01 16.80 10.74
C MET A 1 36.84 17.11 9.82
N ILE A 2 35.60 16.79 10.20
CA ILE A 2 34.41 17.03 9.36
C ILE A 2 33.72 18.28 9.88
N THR A 3 33.51 19.26 9.00
CA THR A 3 32.76 20.48 9.29
C THR A 3 31.27 20.23 9.00
N VAL A 4 30.43 20.29 10.02
CA VAL A 4 28.97 20.20 9.87
C VAL A 4 28.41 21.61 9.75
N ASN A 5 27.90 21.94 8.56
CA ASN A 5 27.14 23.17 8.36
C ASN A 5 25.75 23.00 9.01
N LYS A 6 25.44 23.86 9.98
CA LYS A 6 24.14 23.85 10.70
C LYS A 6 23.01 24.53 9.92
N GLU A 7 23.33 25.10 8.76
CA GLU A 7 22.37 25.76 7.89
C GLU A 7 21.95 24.82 6.75
N GLY A 8 20.63 24.68 6.56
CA GLY A 8 20.07 23.98 5.42
C GLY A 8 19.88 24.90 4.22
N ALA A 9 19.97 24.35 3.01
CA ALA A 9 19.56 25.03 1.79
C ALA A 9 18.11 24.68 1.46
N TYR A 10 17.32 25.69 1.07
CA TYR A 10 15.90 25.51 0.74
C TYR A 10 15.61 25.95 -0.69
N LEU A 11 14.57 25.35 -1.30
CA LEU A 11 14.10 25.73 -2.61
C LEU A 11 12.76 26.48 -2.47
N VAL A 12 12.78 27.79 -2.67
CA VAL A 12 11.57 28.64 -2.61
C VAL A 12 11.28 29.14 -4.01
N ASN A 13 10.10 28.81 -4.54
CA ASN A 13 9.70 29.14 -5.92
C ASN A 13 10.76 28.76 -6.97
N GLY A 14 11.38 27.59 -6.82
CA GLY A 14 12.38 27.07 -7.74
C GLY A 14 13.78 27.68 -7.63
N LYS A 15 14.05 28.54 -6.63
CA LYS A 15 15.36 29.17 -6.41
C LYS A 15 15.97 28.77 -5.06
N PRO A 16 17.29 28.47 -4.98
CA PRO A 16 17.96 28.22 -3.72
C PRO A 16 17.94 29.46 -2.81
N ALA A 17 17.59 29.28 -1.54
CA ALA A 17 17.61 30.32 -0.53
C ALA A 17 18.46 29.85 0.67
N ALA A 18 19.36 30.73 1.14
CA ALA A 18 20.20 30.51 2.31
C ALA A 18 19.47 30.93 3.58
N GLY A 19 19.47 30.07 4.60
CA GLY A 19 18.82 30.33 5.87
C GLY A 19 17.30 30.23 5.77
N GLY A 20 16.69 29.49 6.70
CA GLY A 20 15.26 29.23 6.80
C GLY A 20 14.39 30.45 7.17
N GLY A 21 14.77 31.66 6.77
CA GLY A 21 13.93 32.84 6.89
C GLY A 21 12.69 32.65 6.03
N THR A 22 11.55 32.43 6.66
CA THR A 22 10.22 32.12 6.08
C THR A 22 9.97 30.68 5.61
N LEU A 23 10.59 29.68 6.24
CA LEU A 23 10.03 28.34 6.15
C LEU A 23 8.66 28.34 6.81
N SER A 24 7.62 28.05 6.02
CA SER A 24 6.30 27.78 6.58
C SER A 24 6.45 26.72 7.66
N ASP A 25 5.73 26.89 8.78
CA ASP A 25 5.57 25.88 9.83
C ASP A 25 5.61 24.47 9.20
N PRO A 26 6.49 23.55 9.64
CA PRO A 26 6.55 22.20 9.11
C PRO A 26 5.18 21.52 9.02
N ALA A 27 4.23 21.86 9.90
CA ALA A 27 2.84 21.42 9.79
C ALA A 27 2.17 21.96 8.51
N ALA A 28 2.23 23.28 8.28
CA ALA A 28 1.75 23.91 7.05
C ALA A 28 2.49 23.43 5.78
N GLY A 29 3.76 23.04 5.90
CA GLY A 29 4.52 22.43 4.82
C GLY A 29 4.00 21.04 4.42
N ARG A 30 3.63 20.20 5.40
CA ARG A 30 3.05 18.88 5.16
C ARG A 30 1.76 18.97 4.35
N GLU A 31 0.93 19.97 4.63
CA GLU A 31 -0.36 20.14 3.95
C GLU A 31 -0.24 20.38 2.44
N LYS A 32 0.90 20.89 2.01
CA LYS A 32 1.19 21.18 0.60
C LYS A 32 1.67 19.97 -0.18
N THR A 33 1.92 18.84 0.47
CA THR A 33 2.43 17.63 -0.20
C THR A 33 1.31 16.87 -0.91
N ILE A 34 1.64 16.24 -2.04
CA ILE A 34 0.72 15.34 -2.75
C ILE A 34 0.23 14.21 -1.83
N ALA A 35 1.15 13.62 -1.05
CA ALA A 35 0.83 12.56 -0.11
C ALA A 35 -0.21 13.01 0.93
N TYR A 36 -0.05 14.20 1.51
CA TYR A 36 -1.04 14.73 2.45
C TYR A 36 -2.41 14.89 1.80
N ASN A 37 -2.46 15.49 0.61
CA ASN A 37 -3.72 15.69 -0.11
C ASN A 37 -4.43 14.36 -0.41
N ILE A 38 -3.69 13.32 -0.82
CA ILE A 38 -4.25 11.97 -1.03
C ILE A 38 -4.80 11.40 0.28
N LEU A 39 -4.02 11.43 1.38
CA LEU A 39 -4.46 10.88 2.67
C LEU A 39 -5.68 11.62 3.22
N ARG A 40 -5.73 12.95 3.08
CA ARG A 40 -6.88 13.77 3.50
C ARG A 40 -8.13 13.48 2.67
N ALA A 41 -8.00 13.25 1.36
CA ALA A 41 -9.12 12.88 0.50
C ALA A 41 -9.74 11.51 0.87
N HIS A 42 -8.98 10.62 1.51
CA HIS A 42 -9.42 9.28 1.92
C HIS A 42 -9.71 9.14 3.42
N GLN A 43 -9.57 10.22 4.19
CA GLN A 43 -9.83 10.23 5.63
C GLN A 43 -11.34 10.21 5.92
N GLN A 44 -11.80 9.27 6.75
CA GLN A 44 -13.21 9.15 7.17
C GLN A 44 -13.48 9.68 8.59
N GLY A 45 -12.47 10.25 9.27
CA GLY A 45 -12.57 10.79 10.63
C GLY A 45 -12.26 12.29 10.72
N GLY A 46 -12.58 12.91 11.86
CA GLY A 46 -12.31 14.34 12.10
C GLY A 46 -10.90 14.66 12.62
N ASP A 47 -10.19 13.69 13.20
CA ASP A 47 -8.87 13.91 13.80
C ASP A 47 -7.77 13.86 12.72
N ALA A 48 -7.01 14.96 12.58
CA ALA A 48 -5.89 15.04 11.66
C ALA A 48 -4.65 14.26 12.12
N LYS A 49 -4.54 13.95 13.42
CA LYS A 49 -3.44 13.18 14.01
C LYS A 49 -3.74 11.68 14.05
N LYS A 50 -4.99 11.27 13.88
CA LYS A 50 -5.43 9.86 13.85
C LYS A 50 -6.19 9.57 12.56
N LEU A 51 -5.46 9.14 11.54
CA LEU A 51 -6.03 8.81 10.25
C LEU A 51 -6.86 7.51 10.33
N ARG A 52 -8.09 7.57 9.82
CA ARG A 52 -9.01 6.45 9.58
C ARG A 52 -9.34 6.43 8.10
N LEU A 53 -8.49 5.75 7.34
CA LEU A 53 -8.53 5.79 5.88
C LEU A 53 -9.58 4.84 5.31
N ARG A 54 -10.25 5.28 4.25
CA ARG A 54 -10.96 4.41 3.32
C ARG A 54 -9.96 3.91 2.28
N PHE A 55 -9.87 2.60 2.10
CA PHE A 55 -9.12 2.01 1.00
C PHE A 55 -10.03 1.89 -0.23
N ASP A 56 -9.53 2.22 -1.41
CA ASP A 56 -10.28 2.06 -2.67
C ASP A 56 -10.09 0.68 -3.30
N ALA A 57 -8.95 0.04 -3.03
CA ALA A 57 -8.63 -1.29 -3.50
C ALA A 57 -7.60 -1.95 -2.59
N LEU A 58 -7.50 -3.27 -2.69
CA LEU A 58 -6.50 -4.10 -2.03
C LEU A 58 -5.70 -4.89 -3.08
N ALA A 59 -4.46 -5.21 -2.75
CA ALA A 59 -3.65 -6.15 -3.50
C ALA A 59 -2.81 -6.98 -2.52
N SER A 60 -2.69 -8.27 -2.78
CA SER A 60 -1.83 -9.16 -2.02
C SER A 60 -1.33 -10.28 -2.90
N HIS A 61 -0.20 -10.84 -2.50
CA HIS A 61 0.49 -11.87 -3.26
C HIS A 61 0.28 -13.26 -2.64
N ASP A 62 0.61 -14.28 -3.42
CA ASP A 62 0.50 -15.71 -3.13
C ASP A 62 1.07 -16.17 -1.79
N ILE A 63 2.05 -15.47 -1.23
CA ILE A 63 2.57 -15.79 0.11
C ILE A 63 1.59 -15.39 1.23
N THR A 64 0.80 -14.33 1.04
CA THR A 64 0.05 -13.69 2.13
C THR A 64 -1.46 -13.79 1.99
N TYR A 65 -2.00 -13.89 0.77
CA TYR A 65 -3.45 -13.81 0.60
C TYR A 65 -4.19 -14.97 1.28
N VAL A 66 -3.56 -16.12 1.47
CA VAL A 66 -4.19 -17.30 2.09
C VAL A 66 -4.56 -16.97 3.54
N GLY A 67 -3.59 -16.52 4.33
CA GLY A 67 -3.81 -16.13 5.72
C GLY A 67 -4.77 -14.95 5.85
N ILE A 68 -4.67 -13.96 4.96
CA ILE A 68 -5.58 -12.80 4.94
C ILE A 68 -7.03 -13.25 4.71
N ILE A 69 -7.27 -14.08 3.70
CA ILE A 69 -8.61 -14.54 3.33
C ILE A 69 -9.17 -15.51 4.39
N GLN A 70 -8.33 -16.39 4.96
CA GLN A 70 -8.75 -17.27 6.05
C GLN A 70 -9.20 -16.46 7.27
N THR A 71 -8.44 -15.43 7.65
CA THR A 71 -8.81 -14.51 8.74
C THR A 71 -10.12 -13.80 8.41
N ALA A 72 -10.24 -13.20 7.22
CA ALA A 72 -11.45 -12.52 6.81
C ALA A 72 -12.68 -13.46 6.78
N ARG A 73 -12.51 -14.70 6.30
CA ARG A 73 -13.55 -15.74 6.31
C ARG A 73 -13.97 -16.09 7.73
N ALA A 74 -13.01 -16.26 8.65
CA ALA A 74 -13.30 -16.50 10.06
C ALA A 74 -14.06 -15.32 10.70
N SER A 75 -13.81 -14.09 10.23
CA SER A 75 -14.56 -12.88 10.60
C SER A 75 -15.89 -12.69 9.87
N GLY A 76 -16.35 -13.68 9.08
CA GLY A 76 -17.68 -13.66 8.46
C GLY A 76 -17.76 -13.07 7.03
N LEU A 77 -16.62 -12.95 6.32
CA LEU A 77 -16.58 -12.47 4.94
C LEU A 77 -17.60 -13.17 4.03
N LYS A 78 -18.42 -12.37 3.33
CA LYS A 78 -19.38 -12.83 2.30
C LYS A 78 -18.98 -12.44 0.88
N GLN A 79 -18.37 -11.27 0.74
CA GLN A 79 -17.78 -10.74 -0.49
C GLN A 79 -16.67 -9.76 -0.10
N PHE A 80 -15.69 -9.52 -0.97
CA PHE A 80 -14.68 -8.50 -0.70
C PHE A 80 -15.34 -7.11 -0.69
N PRO A 81 -15.02 -6.26 0.31
CA PRO A 81 -15.70 -4.97 0.47
C PRO A 81 -15.24 -3.91 -0.54
N VAL A 82 -14.10 -4.15 -1.20
CA VAL A 82 -13.48 -3.31 -2.22
C VAL A 82 -12.79 -4.22 -3.26
N PRO A 83 -12.50 -3.73 -4.47
CA PRO A 83 -11.69 -4.46 -5.44
C PRO A 83 -10.42 -5.03 -4.81
N TYR A 84 -10.19 -6.33 -4.97
CA TYR A 84 -9.05 -7.02 -4.39
C TYR A 84 -8.34 -7.86 -5.45
N ALA A 85 -7.09 -7.50 -5.77
CA ALA A 85 -6.22 -8.25 -6.67
C ALA A 85 -5.39 -9.29 -5.91
N LEU A 86 -5.48 -10.54 -6.34
CA LEU A 86 -4.72 -11.68 -5.84
C LEU A 86 -3.65 -12.04 -6.89
N THR A 87 -2.38 -11.77 -6.58
CA THR A 87 -1.27 -11.89 -7.53
C THR A 87 -0.40 -13.10 -7.25
N ASN A 88 -0.15 -13.93 -8.26
CA ASN A 88 0.68 -15.13 -8.14
C ASN A 88 2.07 -14.83 -8.72
N CYS A 89 2.96 -14.21 -7.93
CA CYS A 89 4.25 -13.73 -8.44
C CYS A 89 5.47 -14.24 -7.66
N HIS A 90 5.31 -14.73 -6.43
CA HIS A 90 6.47 -15.13 -5.64
C HIS A 90 6.75 -16.63 -5.74
N ASN A 91 5.72 -17.45 -5.97
CA ASN A 91 5.83 -18.91 -5.99
C ASN A 91 5.68 -19.51 -7.39
N SER A 92 6.09 -18.80 -8.43
CA SER A 92 5.87 -19.20 -9.83
C SER A 92 7.06 -19.89 -10.52
N LEU A 93 8.28 -19.86 -9.95
CA LEU A 93 9.51 -20.37 -10.59
C LEU A 93 10.09 -21.66 -9.95
N CYS A 94 10.71 -22.49 -10.80
CA CYS A 94 11.19 -23.86 -10.56
C CYS A 94 12.42 -23.97 -9.64
N ALA A 95 12.23 -23.82 -8.33
CA ALA A 95 13.18 -24.40 -7.36
C ALA A 95 12.46 -25.16 -6.24
N VAL A 96 11.36 -24.59 -5.72
CA VAL A 96 10.53 -25.20 -4.65
C VAL A 96 9.04 -24.81 -4.77
N GLY A 97 8.69 -23.73 -5.50
CA GLY A 97 7.33 -23.16 -5.47
C GLY A 97 6.33 -23.66 -6.52
N GLY A 98 6.80 -24.22 -7.64
CA GLY A 98 5.94 -24.46 -8.82
C GLY A 98 4.88 -25.56 -8.66
N THR A 99 5.16 -26.61 -7.88
CA THR A 99 4.20 -27.69 -7.58
C THR A 99 3.71 -27.68 -6.14
N ILE A 100 4.48 -27.11 -5.20
CA ILE A 100 4.09 -27.07 -3.78
C ILE A 100 3.00 -26.03 -3.54
N ASN A 101 2.98 -24.91 -4.27
CA ASN A 101 2.06 -23.79 -4.01
C ASN A 101 0.95 -23.67 -5.06
N GLU A 102 0.74 -24.71 -5.87
CA GLU A 102 -0.41 -24.76 -6.79
C GLU A 102 -1.74 -24.79 -6.01
N ASP A 103 -1.72 -25.33 -4.80
CA ASP A 103 -2.85 -25.29 -3.86
C ASP A 103 -3.17 -23.86 -3.38
N ASP A 104 -2.15 -23.04 -3.09
CA ASP A 104 -2.32 -21.62 -2.78
C ASP A 104 -2.90 -20.88 -3.98
N HIS A 105 -2.43 -21.16 -5.20
CA HIS A 105 -2.95 -20.55 -6.43
C HIS A 105 -4.40 -20.97 -6.69
N ALA A 106 -4.74 -22.25 -6.50
CA ALA A 106 -6.10 -22.77 -6.59
C ALA A 106 -7.01 -22.17 -5.50
N PHE A 107 -6.49 -22.01 -4.27
CA PHE A 107 -7.18 -21.33 -3.18
C PHE A 107 -7.48 -19.88 -3.57
N GLY A 108 -6.49 -19.14 -4.06
CA GLY A 108 -6.65 -17.76 -4.53
C GLY A 108 -7.70 -17.63 -5.63
N LEU A 109 -7.66 -18.52 -6.64
CA LEU A 109 -8.66 -18.55 -7.71
C LEU A 109 -10.07 -18.83 -7.18
N SER A 110 -10.20 -19.81 -6.28
CA SER A 110 -11.48 -20.15 -5.67
C SER A 110 -12.05 -19.00 -4.83
N ALA A 111 -11.20 -18.28 -4.10
CA ALA A 111 -11.57 -17.12 -3.31
C ALA A 111 -12.00 -15.94 -4.17
N ALA A 112 -11.28 -15.66 -5.28
CA ALA A 112 -11.68 -14.64 -6.24
C ALA A 112 -13.07 -14.94 -6.84
N LYS A 113 -13.32 -16.19 -7.22
CA LYS A 113 -14.64 -16.63 -7.74
C LYS A 113 -15.74 -16.53 -6.68
N LYS A 114 -15.45 -16.90 -5.43
CA LYS A 114 -16.44 -16.96 -4.34
C LYS A 114 -16.79 -15.59 -3.77
N TYR A 115 -15.79 -14.76 -3.52
CA TYR A 115 -15.95 -13.48 -2.81
C TYR A 115 -15.92 -12.25 -3.74
N GLY A 116 -15.67 -12.43 -5.04
CA GLY A 116 -15.65 -11.35 -6.03
C GLY A 116 -14.32 -10.58 -6.04
N GLY A 117 -13.27 -11.18 -6.60
CA GLY A 117 -11.92 -10.60 -6.69
C GLY A 117 -11.28 -10.70 -8.09
N ILE A 118 -10.13 -10.06 -8.25
CA ILE A 118 -9.33 -10.06 -9.47
C ILE A 118 -8.21 -11.08 -9.29
N TYR A 119 -8.23 -12.16 -10.07
CA TYR A 119 -7.17 -13.17 -10.05
C TYR A 119 -6.15 -12.87 -11.15
N VAL A 120 -4.90 -12.60 -10.74
CA VAL A 120 -3.79 -12.38 -11.68
C VAL A 120 -2.98 -13.67 -11.76
N PRO A 121 -3.00 -14.39 -12.90
CA PRO A 121 -2.39 -15.71 -13.02
C PRO A 121 -0.87 -15.67 -12.82
N ALA A 122 -0.30 -16.83 -12.50
CA ALA A 122 1.15 -16.98 -12.39
C ALA A 122 1.82 -16.69 -13.74
N ASN A 123 2.93 -15.94 -13.70
CA ASN A 123 3.77 -15.75 -14.89
C ASN A 123 4.67 -16.97 -15.07
N GLN A 124 4.26 -17.93 -15.91
CA GLN A 124 5.00 -19.16 -16.20
C GLN A 124 6.01 -18.98 -17.35
N ALA A 125 6.84 -17.94 -17.30
CA ALA A 125 7.87 -17.67 -18.30
C ALA A 125 9.16 -18.46 -18.04
#